data_AF-A0A7Z0SQS5-F1
#
_entry.id   AF-A0A7Z0SQS5-F1
#
_cell.length_a   1.000
_cell.length_b   1.000
_cell.length_c   1.000
_cell.angle_alpha   90.00
_cell.angle_beta   90.00
_cell.angle_gamma   90.00
#
_symmetry.space_group_name_H-M   'P 1'
#
loop_
_entity.id
_entity.type
_entity.pdbx_description
1 polymer ?
#
loop_
_entity_poly.entity_id
_entity_poly.type
_entity_poly.pdbx_seq_one_letter_code
_entity_poly.pdbx_strand_id
1 'polypeptide(L)'
;MADASIQATFRKPFAEQSEFFRRKVALPSERWDDLLRDQHDAGFIVAGAMKADLVADLKEAIQKSIDEGKSIQWFRGEFDRIVAQRGWTGWTGSESVDGTAWRTRVIYSTNLRTSHAAGRQAQMDDPDVARYNPYVMFRHRSTENPRLHHRAWNGMVLRRDDPWVAAHATPMGFGCKCQWVPVNERRLRRMGKAGPDRTPPLETYEHVDGRTGQVHVLPQGVQYGWDYAPGKQAAATRALASRTTRLETLDNEIARLNVQALVKADIFARFVLGDIDGEFPVAVLRDADRVAIGAESPVVLLSQEGLAAHARLHPGLTVADHRRIQQIIDQGEVYRQGRDRLVYTSIAGAVYRLVLTRAQDGKRAYFATLFRGEDAARPSPSNRMR
;
A
#
# COMPACT_ATOMS: atom_id res chain seq x y z
N MET A 1 -19.15 30.31 -32.27
CA MET A 1 -19.23 29.03 -31.53
C MET A 1 -17.81 28.50 -31.43
N ALA A 2 -17.21 28.52 -30.24
CA ALA A 2 -15.88 27.91 -30.05
C ALA A 2 -16.02 26.39 -30.23
N ASP A 3 -15.16 25.83 -31.07
CA ASP A 3 -15.15 24.42 -31.44
C ASP A 3 -15.10 23.51 -30.20
N ALA A 4 -16.11 22.65 -30.06
CA ALA A 4 -16.22 21.68 -28.97
C ALA A 4 -15.02 20.72 -28.92
N SER A 5 -14.28 20.57 -30.03
CA SER A 5 -13.06 19.77 -30.10
C SER A 5 -11.92 20.33 -29.24
N ILE A 6 -11.83 21.67 -29.10
CA ILE A 6 -10.76 22.36 -28.37
C ILE A 6 -11.03 22.35 -26.86
N GLN A 7 -12.29 22.33 -26.42
CA GLN A 7 -12.63 22.21 -25.00
C GLN A 7 -12.27 20.83 -24.41
N ALA A 8 -12.24 19.77 -25.22
CA ALA A 8 -11.92 18.43 -24.77
C ALA A 8 -10.42 18.21 -24.48
N THR A 9 -9.52 19.04 -25.03
CA THR A 9 -8.07 18.84 -24.87
C THR A 9 -7.54 19.25 -23.48
N PHE A 10 -8.20 20.19 -22.78
CA PHE A 10 -7.73 20.71 -21.49
C PHE A 10 -8.08 19.85 -20.26
N ARG A 11 -8.77 18.72 -20.45
CA ARG A 11 -9.23 17.83 -19.37
C ARG A 11 -8.76 16.38 -19.51
N LYS A 12 -7.71 16.11 -20.30
CA LYS A 12 -7.16 14.76 -20.34
C LYS A 12 -6.54 14.43 -18.99
N PRO A 13 -6.94 13.32 -18.34
CA PRO A 13 -6.30 12.89 -17.11
C PRO A 13 -4.82 12.63 -17.37
N PHE A 14 -3.97 12.98 -16.41
CA PHE A 14 -2.58 12.59 -16.44
C PHE A 14 -2.49 11.07 -16.27
N ALA A 15 -2.33 10.34 -17.38
CA ALA A 15 -2.53 8.90 -17.43
C ALA A 15 -1.64 8.15 -16.43
N GLU A 16 -0.38 8.55 -16.32
CA GLU A 16 0.60 7.97 -15.41
C GLU A 16 0.19 8.15 -13.95
N GLN A 17 -0.39 9.31 -13.59
CA GLN A 17 -0.97 9.54 -12.26
C GLN A 17 -2.22 8.68 -12.02
N SER A 18 -3.14 8.66 -13.00
CA SER A 18 -4.40 7.93 -12.90
C SER A 18 -4.16 6.44 -12.72
N GLU A 19 -3.29 5.85 -13.54
CA GLU A 19 -2.95 4.43 -13.48
C GLU A 19 -2.23 4.07 -12.18
N PHE A 20 -1.29 4.89 -11.73
CA PHE A 20 -0.61 4.70 -10.47
C PHE A 20 -1.61 4.64 -9.30
N PHE A 21 -2.53 5.60 -9.23
CA PHE A 21 -3.52 5.64 -8.14
C PHE A 21 -4.53 4.49 -8.24
N ARG A 22 -4.97 4.14 -9.45
CA ARG A 22 -5.95 3.08 -9.70
C ARG A 22 -5.51 1.73 -9.16
N ARG A 23 -4.22 1.40 -9.29
CA ARG A 23 -3.64 0.11 -8.87
C ARG A 23 -3.55 -0.06 -7.35
N LYS A 24 -3.74 1.01 -6.56
CA LYS A 24 -3.65 0.92 -5.10
C LYS A 24 -4.74 0.03 -4.50
N VAL A 25 -4.39 -0.79 -3.53
CA VAL A 25 -5.35 -1.61 -2.76
C VAL A 25 -5.91 -0.78 -1.61
N ALA A 26 -7.23 -0.65 -1.52
CA ALA A 26 -7.89 -0.02 -0.39
C ALA A 26 -7.79 -0.92 0.85
N LEU A 27 -7.17 -0.43 1.92
CA LEU A 27 -6.87 -1.20 3.13
C LEU A 27 -7.38 -0.47 4.38
N PRO A 28 -8.04 -1.18 5.30
CA PRO A 28 -8.35 -0.66 6.63
C PRO A 28 -7.09 -0.29 7.41
N SER A 29 -7.12 0.82 8.14
CA SER A 29 -6.00 1.27 8.97
C SER A 29 -6.48 2.10 10.15
N GLU A 30 -5.83 1.95 11.29
CA GLU A 30 -6.03 2.83 12.44
C GLU A 30 -5.21 4.12 12.27
N ARG A 31 -3.99 3.98 11.76
CA ARG A 31 -3.00 5.06 11.66
C ARG A 31 -2.50 5.20 10.24
N TRP A 32 -2.00 6.40 9.91
CA TRP A 32 -1.38 6.62 8.60
C TRP A 32 -0.07 5.82 8.46
N ASP A 33 0.63 5.58 9.56
CA ASP A 33 1.90 4.83 9.62
C ASP A 33 1.69 3.31 9.70
N ASP A 34 0.45 2.81 9.53
CA ASP A 34 0.15 1.37 9.29
C ASP A 34 0.63 0.89 7.92
N LEU A 35 0.87 1.83 7.01
CA LEU A 35 1.72 1.64 5.85
C LEU A 35 2.89 2.62 5.96
N LEU A 36 4.05 2.24 5.46
CA LEU A 36 5.22 3.11 5.42
C LEU A 36 5.82 3.11 4.03
N ARG A 37 6.41 4.26 3.66
CA ARG A 37 7.26 4.41 2.48
C ARG A 37 6.58 3.90 1.20
N ASP A 38 7.24 3.00 0.47
CA ASP A 38 6.77 2.42 -0.78
C ASP A 38 5.53 1.53 -0.63
N GLN A 39 5.15 1.10 0.58
CA GLN A 39 3.86 0.44 0.77
C GLN A 39 2.70 1.37 0.40
N HIS A 40 2.85 2.69 0.58
CA HIS A 40 1.86 3.65 0.13
C HIS A 40 1.74 3.72 -1.39
N ASP A 41 2.71 3.26 -2.18
CA ASP A 41 2.58 3.20 -3.64
C ASP A 41 1.63 2.08 -4.08
N ALA A 42 1.52 1.01 -3.30
CA ALA A 42 0.63 -0.12 -3.58
C ALA A 42 -0.66 -0.10 -2.74
N GLY A 43 -0.69 0.60 -1.61
CA GLY A 43 -1.83 0.66 -0.69
C GLY A 43 -2.44 2.06 -0.58
N PHE A 44 -3.77 2.11 -0.49
CA PHE A 44 -4.54 3.29 -0.12
C PHE A 44 -5.17 3.06 1.25
N ILE A 45 -4.93 3.99 2.17
CA ILE A 45 -5.48 3.95 3.52
C ILE A 45 -6.02 5.31 3.92
N VAL A 46 -6.95 5.30 4.87
CA VAL A 46 -7.42 6.50 5.58
C VAL A 46 -7.40 6.16 7.07
N ALA A 47 -6.61 6.89 7.85
CA ALA A 47 -6.46 6.63 9.28
C ALA A 47 -7.83 6.64 10.00
N GLY A 48 -8.09 5.61 10.79
CA GLY A 48 -9.35 5.37 11.52
C GLY A 48 -10.50 4.83 10.67
N ALA A 49 -10.32 4.63 9.36
CA ALA A 49 -11.32 4.03 8.50
C ALA A 49 -11.14 2.51 8.46
N MET A 50 -11.92 1.80 9.29
CA MET A 50 -11.75 0.36 9.50
C MET A 50 -12.62 -0.51 8.58
N LYS A 51 -13.70 0.04 8.02
CA LYS A 51 -14.59 -0.72 7.14
C LYS A 51 -14.04 -0.72 5.71
N ALA A 52 -13.91 -1.90 5.11
CA ALA A 52 -13.30 -2.04 3.78
C ALA A 52 -14.08 -1.29 2.68
N ASP A 53 -15.41 -1.28 2.77
CA ASP A 53 -16.30 -0.59 1.85
C ASP A 53 -16.20 0.95 1.99
N LEU A 54 -16.06 1.46 3.20
CA LEU A 54 -15.74 2.87 3.46
C LEU A 54 -14.42 3.29 2.80
N VAL A 55 -13.35 2.53 3.00
CA VAL A 55 -12.04 2.86 2.42
C VAL A 55 -12.08 2.77 0.89
N ALA A 56 -12.80 1.78 0.35
CA ALA A 56 -12.99 1.62 -1.10
C ALA A 56 -13.73 2.81 -1.71
N ASP A 57 -14.84 3.26 -1.11
CA ASP A 57 -15.60 4.41 -1.59
C ASP A 57 -14.76 5.71 -1.53
N LEU A 58 -13.99 5.91 -0.45
CA LEU A 58 -13.10 7.06 -0.32
C LEU A 58 -11.98 7.03 -1.38
N LYS A 59 -11.43 5.85 -1.68
CA LYS A 59 -10.47 5.68 -2.79
C LYS A 59 -11.12 6.05 -4.11
N GLU A 60 -12.34 5.59 -4.37
CA GLU A 60 -13.07 5.88 -5.61
C GLU A 60 -13.33 7.39 -5.77
N ALA A 61 -13.71 8.09 -4.69
CA ALA A 61 -13.88 9.54 -4.73
C ALA A 61 -12.57 10.27 -5.08
N ILE A 62 -11.43 9.81 -4.57
CA ILE A 62 -10.12 10.36 -4.98
C ILE A 62 -9.78 10.00 -6.42
N GLN A 63 -10.06 8.78 -6.87
CA GLN A 63 -9.84 8.36 -8.26
C GLN A 63 -10.63 9.26 -9.22
N LYS A 64 -11.91 9.51 -8.95
CA LYS A 64 -12.74 10.46 -9.72
C LYS A 64 -12.17 11.87 -9.70
N SER A 65 -11.61 12.30 -8.56
CA SER A 65 -10.94 13.60 -8.47
C SER A 65 -9.72 13.70 -9.40
N ILE A 66 -8.96 12.61 -9.53
CA ILE A 66 -7.81 12.52 -10.44
C ILE A 66 -8.25 12.45 -11.90
N ASP A 67 -9.24 11.61 -12.21
CA ASP A 67 -9.64 11.32 -13.59
C ASP A 67 -10.45 12.45 -14.23
N GLU A 68 -11.29 13.12 -13.44
CA GLU A 68 -12.22 14.15 -13.92
C GLU A 68 -11.83 15.57 -13.47
N GLY A 69 -10.76 15.73 -12.70
CA GLY A 69 -10.32 17.02 -12.17
C GLY A 69 -11.31 17.64 -11.19
N LYS A 70 -11.97 16.83 -10.34
CA LYS A 70 -12.91 17.34 -9.33
C LYS A 70 -12.20 18.22 -8.31
N SER A 71 -12.93 19.18 -7.73
CA SER A 71 -12.41 20.10 -6.72
C SER A 71 -12.43 19.49 -5.31
N ILE A 72 -11.74 20.14 -4.37
CA ILE A 72 -11.80 19.79 -2.94
C ILE A 72 -13.23 19.94 -2.39
N GLN A 73 -14.03 20.90 -2.88
CA GLN A 73 -15.42 21.08 -2.47
C GLN A 73 -16.28 19.89 -2.89
N TRP A 74 -16.09 19.40 -4.12
CA TRP A 74 -16.76 18.19 -4.57
C TRP A 74 -16.37 16.98 -3.72
N PHE A 75 -15.06 16.83 -3.43
CA PHE A 75 -14.59 15.73 -2.58
C PHE A 75 -15.16 15.81 -1.16
N ARG A 76 -15.34 17.01 -0.59
CA ARG A 76 -15.99 17.18 0.72
C ARG A 76 -17.44 16.71 0.69
N GLY A 77 -18.20 17.05 -0.34
CA GLY A 77 -19.56 16.56 -0.51
C GLY A 77 -19.63 15.02 -0.61
N GLU A 78 -18.73 14.41 -1.41
CA GLU A 78 -18.65 12.95 -1.47
C GLU A 78 -18.20 12.32 -0.16
N PHE A 79 -17.24 12.94 0.55
CA PHE A 79 -16.80 12.47 1.85
C PHE A 79 -17.98 12.44 2.83
N ASP A 80 -18.72 13.53 2.96
CA ASP A 80 -19.88 13.62 3.86
C ASP A 80 -20.94 12.56 3.52
N ARG A 81 -21.22 12.37 2.22
CA ARG A 81 -22.14 11.32 1.73
C ARG A 81 -21.66 9.92 2.09
N ILE A 82 -20.39 9.62 1.85
CA ILE A 82 -19.78 8.30 2.09
C ILE A 82 -19.73 7.99 3.59
N VAL A 83 -19.29 8.92 4.42
CA VAL A 83 -19.18 8.68 5.87
C VAL A 83 -20.56 8.48 6.49
N ALA A 84 -21.59 9.21 6.02
CA ALA A 84 -22.97 9.00 6.44
C ALA A 84 -23.49 7.62 5.98
N GLN A 85 -23.34 7.29 4.69
CA GLN A 85 -23.81 6.02 4.12
C GLN A 85 -23.17 4.80 4.80
N ARG A 86 -21.89 4.90 5.16
CA ARG A 86 -21.12 3.80 5.78
C ARG A 86 -21.19 3.82 7.31
N GLY A 87 -21.87 4.80 7.89
CA GLY A 87 -22.01 4.98 9.34
C GLY A 87 -20.66 5.14 10.03
N TRP A 88 -19.75 5.96 9.48
CA TRP A 88 -18.46 6.28 10.09
C TRP A 88 -18.59 7.56 10.91
N THR A 89 -18.64 7.40 12.23
CA THR A 89 -18.81 8.48 13.21
C THR A 89 -17.58 8.60 14.12
N GLY A 90 -17.39 9.75 14.77
CA GLY A 90 -16.33 9.94 15.78
C GLY A 90 -14.90 9.89 15.22
N TRP A 91 -14.72 10.07 13.91
CA TRP A 91 -13.40 10.17 13.30
C TRP A 91 -12.74 11.51 13.63
N THR A 92 -11.41 11.58 13.65
CA THR A 92 -10.68 12.78 14.13
C THR A 92 -11.01 14.04 13.32
N GLY A 93 -11.38 15.13 13.97
CA GLY A 93 -11.81 16.34 13.29
C GLY A 93 -13.31 16.40 13.02
N SER A 94 -14.08 15.33 13.28
CA SER A 94 -15.55 15.37 13.13
C SER A 94 -16.24 16.26 14.16
N GLU A 95 -15.54 16.62 15.23
CA GLU A 95 -16.02 17.50 16.30
C GLU A 95 -16.18 18.96 15.86
N SER A 96 -15.64 19.36 14.70
CA SER A 96 -15.73 20.73 14.22
C SER A 96 -15.69 20.85 12.69
N VAL A 97 -16.18 21.99 12.17
CA VAL A 97 -16.09 22.34 10.75
C VAL A 97 -14.62 22.43 10.32
N ASP A 98 -13.76 23.02 11.13
CA ASP A 98 -12.33 23.17 10.84
C ASP A 98 -11.59 21.83 10.84
N GLY A 99 -11.92 20.94 11.78
CA GLY A 99 -11.40 19.58 11.83
C GLY A 99 -11.80 18.77 10.60
N THR A 100 -13.06 18.87 10.18
CA THR A 100 -13.58 18.23 8.96
C THR A 100 -12.89 18.80 7.72
N ALA A 101 -12.74 20.13 7.65
CA ALA A 101 -12.06 20.82 6.57
C ALA A 101 -10.57 20.45 6.49
N TRP A 102 -9.91 20.22 7.63
CA TRP A 102 -8.54 19.73 7.72
C TRP A 102 -8.43 18.28 7.23
N ARG A 103 -9.24 17.35 7.76
CA ARG A 103 -9.16 15.92 7.41
C ARG A 103 -9.38 15.70 5.91
N THR A 104 -10.45 16.27 5.38
CA THR A 104 -10.76 16.17 3.93
C THR A 104 -9.64 16.77 3.08
N ARG A 105 -9.04 17.89 3.49
CA ARG A 105 -7.89 18.48 2.81
C ARG A 105 -6.66 17.58 2.87
N VAL A 106 -6.35 16.94 4.00
CA VAL A 106 -5.21 16.02 4.13
C VAL A 106 -5.38 14.82 3.21
N ILE A 107 -6.54 14.15 3.24
CA ILE A 107 -6.83 12.98 2.40
C ILE A 107 -6.72 13.37 0.92
N TYR A 108 -7.43 14.42 0.51
CA TYR A 108 -7.46 14.87 -0.87
C TYR A 108 -6.06 15.29 -1.37
N SER A 109 -5.44 16.25 -0.69
CA SER A 109 -4.19 16.85 -1.19
C SER A 109 -3.00 15.89 -1.10
N THR A 110 -2.95 15.01 -0.11
CA THR A 110 -1.88 14.01 -0.01
C THR A 110 -1.95 13.05 -1.19
N ASN A 111 -3.12 12.44 -1.43
CA ASN A 111 -3.26 11.45 -2.49
C ASN A 111 -3.09 12.05 -3.89
N LEU A 112 -3.61 13.26 -4.16
CA LEU A 112 -3.39 13.93 -5.44
C LEU A 112 -1.92 14.26 -5.67
N ARG A 113 -1.18 14.71 -4.64
CA ARG A 113 0.22 15.11 -4.79
C ARG A 113 1.15 13.92 -4.93
N THR A 114 0.97 12.87 -4.13
CA THR A 114 1.82 11.67 -4.20
C THR A 114 1.60 10.95 -5.52
N SER A 115 0.35 10.79 -5.97
CA SER A 115 0.06 10.17 -7.26
C SER A 115 0.57 10.99 -8.44
N HIS A 116 0.42 12.32 -8.41
CA HIS A 116 0.99 13.19 -9.43
C HIS A 116 2.52 13.11 -9.43
N ALA A 117 3.16 13.06 -8.26
CA ALA A 117 4.62 12.92 -8.17
C ALA A 117 5.09 11.58 -8.74
N ALA A 118 4.39 10.48 -8.46
CA ALA A 118 4.66 9.17 -9.05
C ALA A 118 4.53 9.19 -10.58
N GLY A 119 3.47 9.80 -11.13
CA GLY A 119 3.32 9.95 -12.57
C GLY A 119 4.44 10.80 -13.18
N ARG A 120 4.83 11.90 -12.52
CA ARG A 120 5.96 12.74 -12.97
C ARG A 120 7.28 12.00 -12.89
N GLN A 121 7.47 11.15 -11.89
CA GLN A 121 8.65 10.31 -11.76
C GLN A 121 8.72 9.31 -12.93
N ALA A 122 7.62 8.64 -13.26
CA ALA A 122 7.54 7.76 -14.42
C ALA A 122 7.90 8.49 -15.74
N GLN A 123 7.36 9.70 -15.97
CA GLN A 123 7.74 10.52 -17.12
C GLN A 123 9.21 10.91 -17.11
N MET A 124 9.76 11.21 -15.94
CA MET A 124 11.17 11.55 -15.83
C MET A 124 12.04 10.33 -16.11
N ASP A 125 11.66 9.14 -15.66
CA ASP A 125 12.40 7.88 -15.80
C ASP A 125 12.32 7.27 -17.21
N ASP A 126 11.44 7.80 -18.08
CA ASP A 126 11.47 7.50 -19.51
C ASP A 126 12.90 7.68 -20.08
N PRO A 127 13.46 6.68 -20.77
CA PRO A 127 14.86 6.72 -21.22
C PRO A 127 15.18 7.92 -22.10
N ASP A 128 14.26 8.36 -22.97
CA ASP A 128 14.48 9.51 -23.83
C ASP A 128 14.44 10.79 -23.00
N VAL A 129 13.47 10.92 -22.08
CA VAL A 129 13.41 12.08 -21.16
C VAL A 129 14.67 12.14 -20.30
N ALA A 130 15.10 11.03 -19.71
CA ALA A 130 16.28 10.96 -18.86
C ALA A 130 17.55 11.31 -19.65
N ARG A 131 17.70 10.79 -20.88
CA ARG A 131 18.84 11.05 -21.77
C ARG A 131 19.01 12.55 -22.08
N TYR A 132 17.90 13.24 -22.37
CA TYR A 132 17.96 14.66 -22.74
C TYR A 132 17.91 15.63 -21.56
N ASN A 133 17.66 15.14 -20.34
CA ASN A 133 17.56 15.96 -19.13
C ASN A 133 18.46 15.39 -18.02
N PRO A 134 19.80 15.57 -18.14
CA PRO A 134 20.76 15.03 -17.18
C PRO A 134 20.70 15.74 -15.81
N TYR A 135 19.97 16.86 -15.70
CA TYR A 135 19.84 17.63 -14.47
C TYR A 135 18.39 17.71 -14.00
N VAL A 136 18.22 17.99 -12.72
CA VAL A 136 16.92 18.31 -12.10
C VAL A 136 17.03 19.56 -11.25
N MET A 137 15.99 20.40 -11.30
CA MET A 137 15.88 21.61 -10.48
C MET A 137 14.85 21.39 -9.37
N PHE A 138 15.23 21.68 -8.13
CA PHE A 138 14.31 21.68 -7.01
C PHE A 138 13.44 22.93 -7.05
N ARG A 139 12.11 22.76 -7.05
CA ARG A 139 11.16 23.88 -7.06
C ARG A 139 10.29 23.85 -5.81
N HIS A 140 10.53 24.81 -4.93
CA HIS A 140 9.68 25.09 -3.78
C HIS A 140 8.44 25.89 -4.20
N ARG A 141 7.28 25.61 -3.59
CA ARG A 141 6.00 26.26 -3.92
C ARG A 141 5.14 26.64 -2.71
N SER A 142 5.60 26.39 -1.49
CA SER A 142 4.85 26.80 -0.31
C SER A 142 5.12 28.28 -0.02
N THR A 143 4.06 29.05 0.22
CA THR A 143 4.13 30.48 0.58
C THR A 143 3.94 30.65 2.08
N GLU A 144 2.83 30.11 2.60
CA GLU A 144 2.54 30.06 4.04
C GLU A 144 3.28 28.89 4.69
N ASN A 145 3.94 29.16 5.82
CA ASN A 145 4.68 28.19 6.64
C ASN A 145 5.65 27.31 5.81
N PRO A 146 6.58 27.91 5.04
CA PRO A 146 7.52 27.14 4.25
C PRO A 146 8.51 26.40 5.15
N ARG A 147 8.79 25.13 4.82
CA ARG A 147 9.92 24.40 5.43
C ARG A 147 11.22 25.11 5.03
N LEU A 148 11.99 25.58 6.02
CA LEU A 148 13.16 26.43 5.78
C LEU A 148 14.22 25.73 4.91
N HIS A 149 14.51 24.45 5.16
CA HIS A 149 15.39 23.65 4.29
C HIS A 149 14.92 23.65 2.84
N HIS A 150 13.62 23.41 2.59
CA HIS A 150 13.07 23.36 1.23
C HIS A 150 13.12 24.72 0.54
N ARG A 151 12.92 25.81 1.30
CA ARG A 151 13.04 27.17 0.77
C ARG A 151 14.49 27.45 0.36
N ALA A 152 15.47 27.02 1.15
CA ALA A 152 16.88 27.19 0.86
C ALA A 152 17.32 26.45 -0.42
N TRP A 153 16.70 25.31 -0.72
CA TRP A 153 16.98 24.53 -1.94
C TRP A 153 16.28 25.05 -3.19
N ASN A 154 15.41 26.06 -3.08
CA ASN A 154 14.62 26.50 -4.22
C ASN A 154 15.50 27.04 -5.37
N GLY A 155 15.36 26.44 -6.55
CA GLY A 155 16.15 26.79 -7.74
C GLY A 155 17.49 26.08 -7.84
N MET A 156 17.87 25.28 -6.84
CA MET A 156 19.06 24.43 -6.88
C MET A 156 18.91 23.41 -8.01
N VAL A 157 19.97 23.27 -8.83
CA VAL A 157 20.04 22.32 -9.92
C VAL A 157 21.11 21.30 -9.63
N LEU A 158 20.76 20.02 -9.58
CA LEU A 158 21.70 18.92 -9.38
C LEU A 158 21.70 17.99 -10.58
N ARG A 159 22.71 17.12 -10.66
CA ARG A 159 22.64 15.95 -11.55
C ARG A 159 21.48 15.05 -11.14
N ARG A 160 20.81 14.47 -12.12
CA ARG A 160 19.67 13.59 -11.91
C ARG A 160 20.04 12.33 -11.11
N ASP A 161 21.21 11.77 -11.40
CA ASP A 161 21.75 10.55 -10.78
C ASP A 161 22.45 10.80 -9.43
N ASP A 162 22.38 12.02 -8.91
CA ASP A 162 22.96 12.36 -7.61
C ASP A 162 22.23 11.65 -6.46
N PRO A 163 22.93 10.94 -5.56
CA PRO A 163 22.32 10.28 -4.40
C PRO A 163 21.49 11.22 -3.52
N TRP A 164 21.85 12.50 -3.45
CA TRP A 164 21.09 13.52 -2.71
C TRP A 164 19.68 13.69 -3.29
N VAL A 165 19.54 13.66 -4.61
CA VAL A 165 18.23 13.75 -5.30
C VAL A 165 17.36 12.54 -4.94
N ALA A 166 17.95 11.34 -4.93
CA ALA A 166 17.24 10.12 -4.57
C ALA A 166 16.79 10.12 -3.09
N ALA A 167 17.62 10.63 -2.19
CA ALA A 167 17.31 10.78 -0.77
C ALA A 167 16.22 11.84 -0.49
N HIS A 168 16.05 12.82 -1.38
CA HIS A 168 15.09 13.92 -1.26
C HIS A 168 13.99 13.87 -2.34
N ALA A 169 13.48 12.67 -2.60
CA ALA A 169 12.37 12.49 -3.52
C ALA A 169 11.12 13.24 -3.03
N THR A 170 10.36 13.82 -3.96
CA THR A 170 9.17 14.62 -3.63
C THR A 170 7.88 13.83 -3.79
N PRO A 171 6.85 14.07 -2.95
CA PRO A 171 6.84 14.95 -1.78
C PRO A 171 7.60 14.37 -0.57
N MET A 172 8.24 15.23 0.23
CA MET A 172 9.02 14.86 1.42
C MET A 172 8.26 14.98 2.75
N GLY A 173 6.92 14.97 2.70
CA GLY A 173 6.10 15.18 3.89
C GLY A 173 4.67 15.64 3.60
N PHE A 174 3.82 15.55 4.62
CA PHE A 174 2.45 16.04 4.57
C PHE A 174 2.42 17.54 4.19
N GLY A 175 1.55 17.89 3.25
CA GLY A 175 1.41 19.27 2.77
C GLY A 175 2.60 19.81 1.97
N CYS A 176 3.62 18.99 1.66
CA CYS A 176 4.72 19.40 0.78
C CYS A 176 4.20 19.70 -0.63
N LYS A 177 4.58 20.86 -1.19
CA LYS A 177 4.19 21.31 -2.54
C LYS A 177 5.38 21.34 -3.51
N CYS A 178 6.55 20.91 -3.06
CA CYS A 178 7.80 20.93 -3.81
C CYS A 178 7.81 19.87 -4.90
N GLN A 179 8.62 20.07 -5.92
CA GLN A 179 8.80 19.09 -7.01
C GLN A 179 10.21 19.18 -7.60
N TRP A 180 10.68 18.06 -8.13
CA TRP A 180 11.80 18.04 -9.08
C TRP A 180 11.30 18.36 -10.48
N VAL A 181 12.06 19.20 -11.19
CA VAL A 181 11.76 19.60 -12.57
C VAL A 181 12.94 19.22 -13.45
N PRO A 182 12.75 18.44 -14.54
CA PRO A 182 13.84 18.09 -15.44
C PRO A 182 14.43 19.35 -16.10
N VAL A 183 15.76 19.35 -16.23
CA VAL A 183 16.55 20.42 -16.81
C VAL A 183 17.52 19.83 -17.83
N ASN A 184 17.44 20.34 -19.05
CA ASN A 184 18.44 20.10 -20.08
C ASN A 184 19.48 21.22 -20.13
N GLU A 185 20.55 20.97 -20.88
CA GLU A 185 21.67 21.89 -21.10
C GLU A 185 21.25 23.31 -21.52
N ARG A 186 20.32 23.41 -22.47
CA ARG A 186 19.83 24.72 -22.95
C ARG A 186 19.12 25.49 -21.83
N ARG A 187 18.31 24.81 -21.02
CA ARG A 187 17.63 25.42 -19.88
C ARG A 187 18.61 25.82 -18.80
N LEU A 188 19.61 24.99 -18.51
CA LEU A 188 20.68 25.29 -17.55
C LEU A 188 21.41 26.59 -17.93
N ARG A 189 21.82 26.73 -19.19
CA ARG A 189 22.44 27.96 -19.71
C ARG A 189 21.52 29.19 -19.63
N ARG A 190 20.23 29.04 -19.93
CA ARG A 190 19.25 30.13 -19.77
C ARG A 190 19.05 30.54 -18.30
N MET A 191 19.35 29.66 -17.35
CA MET A 191 19.37 29.98 -15.93
C MET A 191 20.68 30.66 -15.49
N GLY A 192 21.60 30.95 -16.43
CA GLY A 192 22.89 31.57 -16.14
C GLY A 192 23.90 30.63 -15.51
N LYS A 193 23.68 29.31 -15.57
CA LYS A 193 24.54 28.30 -14.95
C LYS A 193 25.46 27.66 -15.99
N ALA A 194 26.75 27.56 -15.65
CA ALA A 194 27.75 26.84 -16.46
C ALA A 194 27.74 25.32 -16.22
N GLY A 195 27.12 24.86 -15.12
CA GLY A 195 27.01 23.47 -14.71
C GLY A 195 25.97 23.32 -13.59
N PRO A 196 25.71 22.08 -13.10
CA PRO A 196 24.89 21.89 -11.91
C PRO A 196 25.54 22.57 -10.69
N ASP A 197 24.72 22.90 -9.70
CA ASP A 197 25.18 23.38 -8.40
C ASP A 197 25.94 22.28 -7.64
N ARG A 198 26.74 22.70 -6.65
CA ARG A 198 27.42 21.76 -5.75
C ARG A 198 26.37 21.05 -4.88
N THR A 199 26.44 19.72 -4.86
CA THR A 199 25.60 18.88 -4.01
C THR A 199 25.79 19.23 -2.52
N PRO A 200 24.71 19.52 -1.78
CA PRO A 200 24.79 19.73 -0.33
C PRO A 200 25.25 18.46 0.39
N PRO A 201 25.83 18.58 1.60
CA PRO A 201 26.05 17.42 2.44
C PRO A 201 24.72 16.70 2.73
N LEU A 202 24.76 15.37 2.76
CA LEU A 202 23.61 14.55 3.14
C LEU A 202 23.52 14.47 4.67
N GLU A 203 23.01 15.54 5.27
CA GLU A 203 22.76 15.60 6.71
C GLU A 203 21.53 14.78 7.10
N THR A 204 21.54 14.21 8.31
CA THR A 204 20.46 13.38 8.84
C THR A 204 20.02 13.83 10.23
N TYR A 205 18.84 13.38 10.66
CA TYR A 205 18.34 13.50 12.02
C TYR A 205 17.71 12.20 12.51
N GLU A 206 17.63 12.02 13.83
CA GLU A 206 16.97 10.88 14.45
C GLU A 206 15.49 11.17 14.70
N HIS A 207 14.63 10.23 14.32
CA HIS A 207 13.21 10.21 14.62
C HIS A 207 12.88 8.98 15.46
N VAL A 208 12.26 9.18 16.62
CA VAL A 208 11.77 8.09 17.46
C VAL A 208 10.33 7.79 17.09
N ASP A 209 10.05 6.57 16.62
CA ASP A 209 8.69 6.09 16.41
C ASP A 209 7.98 5.99 17.77
N GLY A 210 6.99 6.86 17.99
CA GLY A 210 6.24 6.91 19.25
C GLY A 210 5.47 5.63 19.59
N ARG A 211 5.27 4.71 18.64
CA ARG A 211 4.59 3.43 18.86
C ARG A 211 5.55 2.32 19.28
N THR A 212 6.71 2.25 18.65
CA THR A 212 7.66 1.13 18.83
C THR A 212 8.89 1.49 19.68
N GLY A 213 9.16 2.79 19.85
CA GLY A 213 10.42 3.29 20.40
C GLY A 213 11.60 3.16 19.45
N GLN A 214 11.39 2.65 18.22
CA GLN A 214 12.46 2.49 17.25
C GLN A 214 13.00 3.85 16.79
N VAL A 215 14.33 3.95 16.70
CA VAL A 215 15.00 5.14 16.15
C VAL A 215 15.23 4.97 14.65
N HIS A 216 14.78 5.95 13.87
CA HIS A 216 14.96 6.05 12.43
C HIS A 216 15.89 7.21 12.10
N VAL A 217 16.92 6.98 11.29
CA VAL A 217 17.81 8.02 10.78
C VAL A 217 17.29 8.48 9.42
N LEU A 218 16.92 9.76 9.30
CA LEU A 218 16.25 10.33 8.13
C LEU A 218 17.04 11.52 7.56
N PRO A 219 17.03 11.75 6.24
CA PRO A 219 17.62 12.96 5.66
C PRO A 219 16.96 14.23 6.20
N GLN A 220 17.76 15.27 6.44
CA GLN A 220 17.24 16.57 6.86
C GLN A 220 16.19 17.10 5.88
N GLY A 221 15.10 17.65 6.40
CA GLY A 221 13.99 18.13 5.58
C GLY A 221 13.06 17.05 5.00
N VAL A 222 13.29 15.77 5.28
CA VAL A 222 12.38 14.67 4.93
C VAL A 222 11.64 14.17 6.18
N GLN A 223 10.31 14.12 6.13
CA GLN A 223 9.51 13.60 7.25
C GLN A 223 9.55 12.07 7.30
N TYR A 224 9.45 11.50 8.52
CA TYR A 224 9.33 10.05 8.72
C TYR A 224 8.25 9.43 7.84
N GLY A 225 8.57 8.33 7.15
CA GLY A 225 7.67 7.64 6.23
C GLY A 225 7.62 8.23 4.80
N TRP A 226 8.30 9.35 4.54
CA TRP A 226 8.38 10.01 3.24
C TRP A 226 9.77 9.89 2.57
N ASP A 227 10.66 9.11 3.17
CA ASP A 227 12.01 8.77 2.69
C ASP A 227 11.98 7.69 1.61
N TYR A 228 11.16 7.91 0.58
CA TYR A 228 11.03 7.06 -0.60
C TYR A 228 10.62 7.88 -1.82
N ALA A 229 10.92 7.36 -3.01
CA ALA A 229 10.46 7.94 -4.26
C ALA A 229 9.12 7.30 -4.69
N PRO A 230 8.02 8.06 -4.80
CA PRO A 230 6.77 7.54 -5.34
C PRO A 230 6.91 7.05 -6.78
N GLY A 231 6.23 5.96 -7.12
CA GLY A 231 6.15 5.40 -8.47
C GLY A 231 6.91 4.09 -8.68
N LYS A 232 7.58 3.54 -7.66
CA LYS A 232 8.34 2.27 -7.78
C LYS A 232 7.44 1.04 -7.56
N GLN A 233 6.50 0.81 -8.47
CA GLN A 233 5.37 -0.11 -8.30
C GLN A 233 5.75 -1.56 -7.96
N ALA A 234 6.78 -2.14 -8.59
CA ALA A 234 7.14 -3.54 -8.37
C ALA A 234 7.68 -3.80 -6.95
N ALA A 235 8.50 -2.88 -6.44
CA ALA A 235 9.00 -2.92 -5.08
C ALA A 235 7.85 -2.70 -4.08
N ALA A 236 7.01 -1.70 -4.33
CA ALA A 236 5.83 -1.40 -3.52
C ALA A 236 4.86 -2.58 -3.39
N THR A 237 4.62 -3.29 -4.49
CA THR A 237 3.74 -4.47 -4.54
C THR A 237 4.30 -5.59 -3.66
N ARG A 238 5.61 -5.84 -3.75
CA ARG A 238 6.30 -6.82 -2.89
C ARG A 238 6.27 -6.39 -1.43
N ALA A 239 6.58 -5.14 -1.12
CA ALA A 239 6.56 -4.59 0.23
C ALA A 239 5.17 -4.66 0.89
N LEU A 240 4.10 -4.46 0.10
CA LEU A 240 2.74 -4.59 0.58
C LEU A 240 2.32 -6.05 0.79
N ALA A 241 2.72 -6.96 -0.10
CA ALA A 241 2.47 -8.38 0.07
C ALA A 241 3.19 -8.94 1.30
N SER A 242 4.43 -8.50 1.56
CA SER A 242 5.28 -9.00 2.64
C SER A 242 5.13 -8.25 3.97
N ARG A 243 4.09 -7.40 4.18
CA ARG A 243 3.94 -6.59 5.41
C ARG A 243 3.52 -7.36 6.66
N THR A 244 3.93 -8.61 6.78
CA THR A 244 3.52 -9.56 7.82
C THR A 244 3.76 -9.01 9.22
N THR A 245 4.94 -8.44 9.49
CA THR A 245 5.27 -7.83 10.79
C THR A 245 4.27 -6.76 11.22
N ARG A 246 3.74 -5.95 10.28
CA ARG A 246 2.74 -4.94 10.67
C ARG A 246 1.41 -5.59 11.00
N LEU A 247 0.96 -6.57 10.20
CA LEU A 247 -0.27 -7.32 10.46
C LEU A 247 -0.24 -8.05 11.81
N GLU A 248 0.93 -8.53 12.23
CA GLU A 248 1.15 -9.20 13.53
C GLU A 248 0.99 -8.27 14.73
N THR A 249 1.18 -6.96 14.54
CA THR A 249 1.04 -5.97 15.62
C THR A 249 -0.34 -5.35 15.71
N LEU A 250 -1.24 -5.66 14.77
CA LEU A 250 -2.61 -5.16 14.77
C LEU A 250 -3.50 -6.08 15.62
N ASP A 251 -4.63 -5.54 16.07
CA ASP A 251 -5.72 -6.38 16.58
C ASP A 251 -6.13 -7.44 15.52
N ASN A 252 -6.48 -8.65 15.98
CA ASN A 252 -6.77 -9.78 15.10
C ASN A 252 -7.93 -9.47 14.13
N GLU A 253 -8.96 -8.73 14.54
CA GLU A 253 -10.06 -8.37 13.65
C GLU A 253 -9.60 -7.41 12.54
N ILE A 254 -8.73 -6.46 12.88
CA ILE A 254 -8.15 -5.51 11.94
C ILE A 254 -7.23 -6.23 10.95
N ALA A 255 -6.38 -7.13 11.45
CA ALA A 255 -5.51 -7.95 10.62
C ALA A 255 -6.34 -8.80 9.64
N ARG A 256 -7.45 -9.40 10.12
CA ARG A 256 -8.39 -10.17 9.27
C ARG A 256 -8.98 -9.32 8.14
N LEU A 257 -9.46 -8.12 8.43
CA LEU A 257 -10.01 -7.23 7.42
C LEU A 257 -8.96 -6.83 6.38
N ASN A 258 -7.72 -6.59 6.82
CA ASN A 258 -6.60 -6.28 5.95
C ASN A 258 -6.22 -7.45 5.04
N VAL A 259 -6.09 -8.66 5.60
CA VAL A 259 -5.81 -9.88 4.83
C VAL A 259 -6.93 -10.17 3.84
N GLN A 260 -8.18 -9.99 4.25
CA GLN A 260 -9.32 -10.16 3.36
C GLN A 260 -9.27 -9.19 2.17
N ALA A 261 -8.94 -7.91 2.41
CA ALA A 261 -8.78 -6.92 1.35
C ALA A 261 -7.62 -7.25 0.39
N LEU A 262 -6.49 -7.72 0.93
CA LEU A 262 -5.34 -8.16 0.13
C LEU A 262 -5.67 -9.37 -0.76
N VAL A 263 -6.30 -10.40 -0.19
CA VAL A 263 -6.68 -11.65 -0.89
C VAL A 263 -7.74 -11.40 -1.97
N LYS A 264 -8.65 -10.44 -1.76
CA LYS A 264 -9.65 -10.04 -2.77
C LYS A 264 -9.04 -9.24 -3.93
N ALA A 265 -7.97 -8.50 -3.69
CA ALA A 265 -7.36 -7.64 -4.71
C ALA A 265 -6.61 -8.45 -5.78
N ASP A 266 -6.34 -7.81 -6.93
CA ASP A 266 -5.62 -8.43 -8.06
C ASP A 266 -4.18 -8.80 -7.73
N ILE A 267 -3.57 -8.10 -6.77
CA ILE A 267 -2.23 -8.43 -6.26
C ILE A 267 -2.15 -9.89 -5.79
N PHE A 268 -3.21 -10.44 -5.21
CA PHE A 268 -3.24 -11.84 -4.78
C PHE A 268 -3.32 -12.80 -5.97
N ALA A 269 -4.10 -12.46 -7.00
CA ALA A 269 -4.16 -13.29 -8.21
C ALA A 269 -2.78 -13.35 -8.89
N ARG A 270 -2.11 -12.20 -9.01
CA ARG A 270 -0.74 -12.11 -9.53
C ARG A 270 0.26 -12.92 -8.70
N PHE A 271 0.13 -12.90 -7.37
CA PHE A 271 0.92 -13.76 -6.49
C PHE A 271 0.66 -15.24 -6.79
N VAL A 272 -0.60 -15.70 -6.81
CA VAL A 272 -0.94 -17.11 -7.08
C VAL A 272 -0.45 -17.58 -8.46
N LEU A 273 -0.41 -16.69 -9.45
CA LEU A 273 0.07 -16.97 -10.80
C LEU A 273 1.60 -16.92 -10.96
N GLY A 274 2.34 -16.53 -9.91
CA GLY A 274 3.81 -16.48 -9.92
C GLY A 274 4.41 -15.16 -10.39
N ASP A 275 3.60 -14.11 -10.60
CA ASP A 275 4.10 -12.78 -11.01
C ASP A 275 4.80 -12.02 -9.85
N ILE A 276 4.60 -12.47 -8.61
CA ILE A 276 5.11 -11.84 -7.39
C ILE A 276 5.74 -12.93 -6.53
N ASP A 277 7.05 -12.85 -6.33
CA ASP A 277 7.76 -13.78 -5.45
C ASP A 277 7.51 -13.51 -3.96
N GLY A 278 7.84 -14.52 -3.14
CA GLY A 278 7.87 -14.41 -1.68
C GLY A 278 6.70 -15.08 -0.97
N GLU A 279 6.25 -14.45 0.11
CA GLU A 279 5.15 -14.91 0.97
C GLU A 279 4.00 -13.89 0.94
N PHE A 280 2.77 -14.39 1.06
CA PHE A 280 1.56 -13.57 1.04
C PHE A 280 0.63 -13.96 2.20
N PRO A 281 0.07 -12.99 2.96
CA PRO A 281 -0.86 -13.29 4.04
C PRO A 281 -2.22 -13.70 3.48
N VAL A 282 -2.71 -14.88 3.88
CA VAL A 282 -3.93 -15.49 3.33
C VAL A 282 -5.03 -15.71 4.36
N ALA A 283 -4.68 -15.73 5.65
CA ALA A 283 -5.64 -15.74 6.74
C ALA A 283 -5.03 -15.19 8.03
N VAL A 284 -5.88 -14.97 9.02
CA VAL A 284 -5.51 -14.69 10.41
C VAL A 284 -6.31 -15.63 11.31
N LEU A 285 -5.60 -16.35 12.15
CA LEU A 285 -6.14 -17.33 13.10
C LEU A 285 -6.81 -16.61 14.27
N ARG A 286 -7.81 -17.28 14.86
CA ARG A 286 -8.28 -16.94 16.21
C ARG A 286 -7.21 -17.32 17.23
N ASP A 287 -7.19 -16.66 18.38
CA ASP A 287 -6.22 -16.98 19.44
C ASP A 287 -6.27 -18.45 19.89
N ALA A 288 -7.47 -19.02 20.02
CA ALA A 288 -7.61 -20.44 20.36
C ALA A 288 -6.93 -21.36 19.33
N ASP A 289 -7.08 -21.07 18.03
CA ASP A 289 -6.47 -21.84 16.95
C ASP A 289 -4.94 -21.60 16.89
N ARG A 290 -4.50 -20.35 17.09
CA ARG A 290 -3.09 -19.94 17.15
C ARG A 290 -2.34 -20.64 18.29
N VAL A 291 -2.88 -20.58 19.51
CA VAL A 291 -2.33 -21.27 20.70
C VAL A 291 -2.33 -22.77 20.47
N ALA A 292 -3.41 -23.32 19.90
CA ALA A 292 -3.50 -24.73 19.60
C ALA A 292 -2.41 -25.20 18.62
N ILE A 293 -2.00 -24.39 17.64
CA ILE A 293 -0.93 -24.75 16.68
C ILE A 293 0.48 -24.40 17.22
N GLY A 294 0.57 -23.70 18.35
CA GLY A 294 1.83 -23.24 18.93
C GLY A 294 2.54 -22.17 18.09
N ALA A 295 1.80 -21.38 17.32
CA ALA A 295 2.37 -20.26 16.57
C ALA A 295 2.40 -18.98 17.43
N GLU A 296 3.48 -18.23 17.33
CA GLU A 296 3.57 -16.91 17.98
C GLU A 296 2.67 -15.91 17.26
N SER A 297 2.71 -15.92 15.92
CA SER A 297 1.94 -15.05 15.04
C SER A 297 0.54 -15.61 14.72
N PRO A 298 -0.51 -14.77 14.71
CA PRO A 298 -1.84 -15.17 14.23
C PRO A 298 -1.93 -15.19 12.69
N VAL A 299 -0.96 -14.61 11.97
CA VAL A 299 -1.04 -14.46 10.52
C VAL A 299 -0.61 -15.75 9.83
N VAL A 300 -1.46 -16.25 8.92
CA VAL A 300 -1.17 -17.42 8.08
C VAL A 300 -0.62 -16.95 6.74
N LEU A 301 0.55 -17.46 6.38
CA LEU A 301 1.24 -17.12 5.13
C LEU A 301 1.16 -18.27 4.13
N LEU A 302 1.13 -17.89 2.85
CA LEU A 302 1.31 -18.77 1.71
C LEU A 302 2.57 -18.36 0.97
N SER A 303 3.45 -19.30 0.66
CA SER A 303 4.69 -19.07 -0.09
C SER A 303 4.56 -19.51 -1.54
N GLN A 304 5.42 -18.99 -2.42
CA GLN A 304 5.54 -19.49 -3.80
C GLN A 304 5.92 -20.98 -3.86
N GLU A 305 6.74 -21.46 -2.93
CA GLU A 305 7.06 -22.89 -2.82
C GLU A 305 5.81 -23.72 -2.49
N GLY A 306 4.98 -23.24 -1.57
CA GLY A 306 3.69 -23.85 -1.23
C GLY A 306 2.76 -23.92 -2.44
N LEU A 307 2.64 -22.81 -3.19
CA LEU A 307 1.85 -22.76 -4.44
C LEU A 307 2.37 -23.74 -5.49
N ALA A 308 3.68 -23.81 -5.69
CA ALA A 308 4.28 -24.77 -6.62
C ALA A 308 3.99 -26.22 -6.21
N ALA A 309 4.02 -26.52 -4.90
CA ALA A 309 3.62 -27.82 -4.38
C ALA A 309 2.12 -28.09 -4.62
N HIS A 310 1.24 -27.11 -4.40
CA HIS A 310 -0.19 -27.23 -4.67
C HIS A 310 -0.47 -27.46 -6.15
N ALA A 311 0.20 -26.75 -7.05
CA ALA A 311 0.04 -26.94 -8.49
C ALA A 311 0.45 -28.35 -8.96
N ARG A 312 1.51 -28.92 -8.37
CA ARG A 312 1.96 -30.29 -8.66
C ARG A 312 1.00 -31.36 -8.12
N LEU A 313 0.55 -31.21 -6.87
CA LEU A 313 -0.25 -32.23 -6.19
C LEU A 313 -1.75 -32.11 -6.48
N HIS A 314 -2.21 -30.90 -6.77
CA HIS A 314 -3.63 -30.53 -6.92
C HIS A 314 -3.83 -29.53 -8.08
N PRO A 315 -3.59 -29.95 -9.34
CA PRO A 315 -3.60 -29.05 -10.49
C PRO A 315 -4.96 -28.37 -10.77
N GLY A 316 -6.05 -28.87 -10.18
CA GLY A 316 -7.39 -28.28 -10.30
C GLY A 316 -7.66 -27.08 -9.39
N LEU A 317 -6.73 -26.70 -8.51
CA LEU A 317 -6.89 -25.54 -7.63
C LEU A 317 -6.74 -24.23 -8.40
N THR A 318 -7.65 -23.30 -8.14
CA THR A 318 -7.72 -21.99 -8.80
C THR A 318 -7.43 -20.88 -7.80
N VAL A 319 -7.22 -19.65 -8.30
CA VAL A 319 -7.16 -18.44 -7.45
C VAL A 319 -8.40 -18.33 -6.55
N ALA A 320 -9.58 -18.70 -7.06
CA ALA A 320 -10.83 -18.66 -6.30
C ALA A 320 -10.83 -19.62 -5.10
N ASP A 321 -10.16 -20.78 -5.21
CA ASP A 321 -10.02 -21.72 -4.11
C ASP A 321 -9.09 -21.16 -3.02
N HIS A 322 -7.96 -20.56 -3.42
CA HIS A 322 -7.04 -19.90 -2.49
C HIS A 322 -7.67 -18.68 -1.80
N ARG A 323 -8.61 -17.98 -2.45
CA ARG A 323 -9.37 -16.89 -1.82
C ARG A 323 -10.30 -17.37 -0.68
N ARG A 324 -10.57 -18.66 -0.58
CA ARG A 324 -11.44 -19.25 0.46
C ARG A 324 -10.69 -19.67 1.73
N ILE A 325 -9.36 -19.54 1.78
CA ILE A 325 -8.54 -20.03 2.90
C ILE A 325 -9.05 -19.55 4.26
N GLN A 326 -9.32 -18.25 4.41
CA GLN A 326 -9.88 -17.72 5.66
C GLN A 326 -11.25 -18.35 6.00
N GLN A 327 -12.14 -18.47 5.02
CA GLN A 327 -13.46 -19.08 5.20
C GLN A 327 -13.34 -20.55 5.64
N ILE A 328 -12.39 -21.30 5.07
CA ILE A 328 -12.12 -22.69 5.43
C ILE A 328 -11.69 -22.80 6.88
N ILE A 329 -10.80 -21.92 7.35
CA ILE A 329 -10.32 -21.89 8.73
C ILE A 329 -11.46 -21.57 9.72
N ASP A 330 -12.33 -20.64 9.35
CA ASP A 330 -13.41 -20.19 10.23
C ASP A 330 -14.52 -21.24 10.36
N GLN A 331 -14.93 -21.84 9.24
CA GLN A 331 -16.06 -22.77 9.15
C GLN A 331 -15.66 -24.24 9.34
N GLY A 332 -14.37 -24.54 9.33
CA GLY A 332 -13.88 -25.91 9.38
C GLY A 332 -13.78 -26.49 10.79
N GLU A 333 -13.97 -27.80 10.85
CA GLU A 333 -13.62 -28.65 11.99
C GLU A 333 -12.10 -28.78 12.04
N VAL A 334 -11.52 -28.62 13.23
CA VAL A 334 -10.05 -28.61 13.41
C VAL A 334 -9.63 -29.90 14.09
N TYR A 335 -8.66 -30.57 13.49
CA TYR A 335 -8.07 -31.80 13.99
C TYR A 335 -6.58 -31.62 14.27
N ARG A 336 -6.11 -32.31 15.31
CA ARG A 336 -4.69 -32.43 15.63
C ARG A 336 -4.06 -33.57 14.82
N GLN A 337 -2.96 -33.30 14.12
CA GLN A 337 -2.17 -34.33 13.44
C GLN A 337 -0.68 -34.11 13.73
N GLY A 338 -0.16 -34.79 14.77
CA GLY A 338 1.21 -34.56 15.23
C GLY A 338 1.45 -33.09 15.59
N ARG A 339 2.44 -32.45 14.93
CA ARG A 339 2.78 -31.03 15.09
C ARG A 339 1.93 -30.08 14.23
N ASP A 340 1.15 -30.62 13.30
CA ASP A 340 0.35 -29.85 12.35
C ASP A 340 -1.12 -29.82 12.77
N ARG A 341 -1.88 -28.91 12.17
CA ARG A 341 -3.35 -28.94 12.24
C ARG A 341 -3.96 -29.15 10.89
N LEU A 342 -5.06 -29.87 10.91
CA LEU A 342 -5.82 -30.22 9.74
C LEU A 342 -7.21 -29.64 9.90
N VAL A 343 -7.60 -28.77 8.99
CA VAL A 343 -8.92 -28.13 8.97
C VAL A 343 -9.74 -28.73 7.85
N TYR A 344 -10.93 -29.21 8.17
CA TYR A 344 -11.87 -29.77 7.19
C TYR A 344 -13.14 -28.95 7.14
N THR A 345 -13.60 -28.64 5.93
CA THR A 345 -14.91 -28.05 5.75
C THR A 345 -15.53 -28.48 4.43
N SER A 346 -16.81 -28.18 4.24
CA SER A 346 -17.49 -28.33 2.95
C SER A 346 -18.09 -27.00 2.55
N ILE A 347 -17.71 -26.48 1.39
CA ILE A 347 -18.18 -25.19 0.86
C ILE A 347 -18.74 -25.44 -0.54
N ALA A 348 -20.03 -25.10 -0.73
CA ALA A 348 -20.72 -25.24 -2.01
C ALA A 348 -20.59 -26.65 -2.65
N GLY A 349 -20.73 -27.70 -1.83
CA GLY A 349 -20.67 -29.10 -2.27
C GLY A 349 -19.26 -29.67 -2.46
N ALA A 350 -18.21 -28.84 -2.37
CA ALA A 350 -16.83 -29.30 -2.41
C ALA A 350 -16.24 -29.45 -1.00
N VAL A 351 -15.62 -30.60 -0.72
CA VAL A 351 -14.86 -30.82 0.52
C VAL A 351 -13.49 -30.19 0.39
N TYR A 352 -13.13 -29.36 1.36
CA TYR A 352 -11.81 -28.78 1.49
C TYR A 352 -11.09 -29.36 2.69
N ARG A 353 -9.84 -29.75 2.49
CA ARG A 353 -8.90 -30.08 3.57
C ARG A 353 -7.73 -29.12 3.50
N LEU A 354 -7.38 -28.55 4.64
CA LEU A 354 -6.33 -27.57 4.78
C LEU A 354 -5.35 -28.03 5.85
N VAL A 355 -4.06 -28.06 5.53
CA VAL A 355 -2.99 -28.33 6.50
C VAL A 355 -2.36 -27.01 6.92
N LEU A 356 -2.41 -26.69 8.21
CA LEU A 356 -1.64 -25.61 8.82
C LEU A 356 -0.39 -26.22 9.47
N THR A 357 0.78 -25.76 9.03
CA THR A 357 2.06 -26.14 9.64
C THR A 357 2.63 -24.98 10.42
N ARG A 358 3.39 -25.30 11.46
CA ARG A 358 4.24 -24.32 12.14
C ARG A 358 5.52 -24.14 11.32
N ALA A 359 5.95 -22.90 11.15
CA ALA A 359 7.25 -22.58 10.59
C ALA A 359 8.39 -23.27 11.36
N GLN A 360 9.50 -23.58 10.69
CA GLN A 360 10.68 -24.14 11.36
C GLN A 360 11.26 -23.18 12.42
N ASP A 361 11.14 -21.87 12.19
CA ASP A 361 11.52 -20.83 13.17
C ASP A 361 10.57 -20.76 14.38
N GLY A 362 9.45 -21.46 14.32
CA GLY A 362 8.45 -21.55 15.37
C GLY A 362 7.54 -20.34 15.51
N LYS A 363 7.75 -19.28 14.72
CA LYS A 363 7.09 -17.98 14.87
C LYS A 363 5.84 -17.85 14.02
N ARG A 364 5.87 -18.37 12.79
CA ARG A 364 4.82 -18.17 11.78
C ARG A 364 3.95 -19.41 11.58
N ALA A 365 2.71 -19.20 11.17
CA ALA A 365 1.81 -20.24 10.70
C ALA A 365 1.83 -20.26 9.16
N TYR A 366 2.06 -21.43 8.56
CA TYR A 366 2.02 -21.58 7.12
C TYR A 366 0.81 -22.39 6.68
N PHE A 367 0.27 -21.98 5.55
CA PHE A 367 -0.65 -22.78 4.78
C PHE A 367 0.16 -23.80 3.96
N ALA A 368 0.10 -25.06 4.38
CA ALA A 368 0.94 -26.10 3.80
C ALA A 368 0.27 -26.83 2.63
N THR A 369 -1.02 -27.11 2.69
CA THR A 369 -1.71 -27.85 1.61
C THR A 369 -3.21 -27.57 1.57
N LEU A 370 -3.78 -27.47 0.36
CA LEU A 370 -5.22 -27.42 0.08
C LEU A 370 -5.63 -28.64 -0.74
N PHE A 371 -6.67 -29.35 -0.32
CA PHE A 371 -7.31 -30.39 -1.12
C PHE A 371 -8.72 -29.96 -1.47
N ARG A 372 -9.20 -30.35 -2.65
CA ARG A 372 -10.60 -30.19 -3.08
C ARG A 372 -11.09 -31.49 -3.72
N GLY A 373 -12.10 -32.15 -3.15
CA GLY A 373 -12.70 -33.37 -3.72
C GLY A 373 -12.85 -34.56 -2.74
N GLU A 374 -13.14 -35.75 -3.27
CA GLU A 374 -13.45 -36.98 -2.51
C GLU A 374 -12.26 -37.56 -1.72
N ASP A 375 -11.02 -37.25 -2.11
CA ASP A 375 -9.79 -37.74 -1.46
C ASP A 375 -9.49 -37.08 -0.08
N ALA A 376 -10.37 -36.23 0.41
CA ALA A 376 -10.27 -35.63 1.74
C ALA A 376 -10.88 -36.56 2.80
N ALA A 377 -10.32 -37.77 2.99
CA ALA A 377 -10.72 -38.66 4.07
C ALA A 377 -10.65 -37.92 5.43
N ARG A 378 -11.76 -37.85 6.16
CA ARG A 378 -11.81 -37.16 7.46
C ARG A 378 -11.01 -37.94 8.52
N PRO A 379 -10.28 -37.28 9.42
CA PRO A 379 -9.51 -37.93 10.46
C PRO A 379 -10.45 -38.51 11.54
N SER A 380 -9.91 -39.40 12.37
CA SER A 380 -10.66 -39.97 13.51
C SER A 380 -11.31 -38.87 14.37
N PRO A 381 -12.56 -39.04 14.82
CA PRO A 381 -13.24 -38.13 15.74
C PRO A 381 -12.46 -37.89 17.04
N SER A 382 -11.63 -38.85 17.48
CA SER A 382 -10.78 -38.74 18.68
C SER A 382 -9.73 -37.63 18.60
N ASN A 383 -9.40 -37.15 17.40
CA ASN A 383 -8.42 -36.08 17.17
C ASN A 383 -9.07 -34.71 16.96
N ARG A 384 -10.41 -34.62 17.05
CA ARG A 384 -11.17 -33.39 16.85
C ARG A 384 -10.95 -32.45 18.03
N MET A 385 -10.62 -31.20 17.71
CA MET A 385 -10.43 -30.12 18.67
C MET A 385 -11.65 -29.23 18.76
N ARG A 386 -12.33 -28.99 17.63
CA ARG A 386 -13.63 -28.31 17.53
C ARG A 386 -14.30 -28.68 16.22
#